data_AF-A0A554FTR0-F1
#
_entry.id   AF-A0A554FTR0-F1
#
_cell.length_a   1.000
_cell.length_b   1.000
_cell.length_c   1.000
_cell.angle_alpha   90.00
_cell.angle_beta   90.00
_cell.angle_gamma   90.00
#
_symmetry.space_group_name_H-M   'P 1'
#
loop_
_entity.id
_entity.type
_entity.pdbx_description
1 polymer ?
#
loop_
_entity_poly.entity_id
_entity_poly.type
_entity_poly.pdbx_seq_one_letter_code
_entity_poly.pdbx_strand_id
1 'polypeptide(L)'
;MVGWTVGLSVVALSLAASGAAAPPAAPAPARAPGVSAPPAAAPYCEGEYADSYSALSPRARAFEQAEQKKYTYCVRSTAVYECLSYGAEGNVRRTRTAVSSHGTAFAYRQQAGETLLLTNEHVVEWPDVTSDAHPVDGVASGCKRVKDGLSIVENEADAYDRDDIPLSKAVVDPQLDLAVVKSRAPLTVMPWKVGRSAAVRERDVVDVRGFPLGVFNATNMGKVISAYDHDEYKDWYHDDFVIDALLSQGNSGSPVLAISCKTGEFELVGVFHAGYSRGSALNVVVGIDQARDLMNNLRRTPKRVQEGTTPLDALARARMAKRAEVSATPFFPFGSRTAAVFPRADGTLLFALYGQDFPRRVHPLIVMEDLPMASADEGFGRVGRVWFGGERGLLERPRGEQDAELQQQLARLLDALRRDATLAFSYQDSLPSSDESRQTFDTSARLAKTLERTIVAHRDLSDSAAELADRFAPDLTEPATRTESVLKNPPPPGIHLGLSGEPEGGGAAADGDSGARRPARTAGGKAGKGPSGK
;
A
#
# COMPACT_ATOMS: atom_id res chain seq x y z
N MET A 1 46.50 -41.87 -25.98
CA MET A 1 46.01 -43.23 -26.24
C MET A 1 44.81 -43.14 -27.18
N VAL A 2 44.99 -43.71 -28.38
CA VAL A 2 44.01 -44.33 -29.27
C VAL A 2 42.64 -43.63 -29.41
N GLY A 3 42.51 -42.86 -30.49
CA GLY A 3 41.23 -42.44 -31.04
C GLY A 3 40.65 -43.49 -31.99
N TRP A 4 39.32 -43.61 -32.02
CA TRP A 4 38.59 -44.37 -33.04
C TRP A 4 37.45 -43.50 -33.58
N THR A 5 37.58 -43.14 -34.85
CA THR A 5 36.54 -42.63 -35.74
C THR A 5 35.83 -43.82 -36.39
N VAL A 6 34.51 -43.88 -36.31
CA VAL A 6 33.69 -44.71 -37.21
C VAL A 6 32.58 -43.83 -37.78
N GLY A 7 32.72 -43.49 -39.06
CA GLY A 7 31.66 -42.87 -39.85
C GLY A 7 30.71 -43.95 -40.36
N LEU A 8 29.41 -43.70 -40.27
CA LEU A 8 28.39 -44.47 -40.97
C LEU A 8 27.69 -43.57 -41.98
N SER A 9 27.95 -43.82 -43.27
CA SER A 9 27.21 -43.27 -44.39
C SER A 9 25.90 -44.06 -44.54
N VAL A 10 24.76 -43.39 -44.41
CA VAL A 10 23.45 -43.94 -44.76
C VAL A 10 23.17 -43.61 -46.22
N VAL A 11 23.20 -44.63 -47.08
CA VAL A 11 22.76 -44.56 -48.48
C VAL A 11 21.24 -44.70 -48.50
N ALA A 12 20.58 -43.71 -49.08
CA ALA A 12 19.15 -43.70 -49.35
C ALA A 12 18.80 -44.71 -50.46
N LEU A 13 17.93 -45.67 -50.17
CA LEU A 13 17.25 -46.49 -51.17
C LEU A 13 15.80 -46.00 -51.33
N SER A 14 15.54 -45.31 -52.42
CA SER A 14 14.20 -44.91 -52.86
C SER A 14 13.57 -46.05 -53.66
N LEU A 15 12.68 -46.82 -53.03
CA LEU A 15 11.83 -47.81 -53.72
C LEU A 15 10.57 -47.11 -54.24
N ALA A 16 10.55 -46.88 -55.55
CA ALA A 16 9.36 -46.51 -56.31
C ALA A 16 8.47 -47.75 -56.48
N ALA A 17 7.33 -47.79 -55.78
CA ALA A 17 6.30 -48.79 -56.01
C ALA A 17 5.36 -48.33 -57.12
N SER A 18 5.45 -49.02 -58.24
CA SER A 18 4.57 -48.94 -59.41
C SER A 18 3.14 -49.34 -59.05
N GLY A 19 2.19 -48.57 -59.58
CA GLY A 19 0.76 -48.69 -59.29
C GLY A 19 0.13 -50.01 -59.71
N ALA A 20 -0.69 -50.55 -58.81
CA ALA A 20 -1.73 -51.52 -59.13
C ALA A 20 -3.08 -50.81 -59.05
N ALA A 21 -3.82 -50.82 -60.16
CA ALA A 21 -5.15 -50.27 -60.28
C ALA A 21 -6.13 -51.08 -59.41
N ALA A 22 -6.88 -50.38 -58.55
CA ALA A 22 -7.94 -50.96 -57.73
C ALA A 22 -9.18 -51.31 -58.59
N PRO A 23 -9.86 -52.43 -58.34
CA PRO A 23 -11.13 -52.75 -58.98
C PRO A 23 -12.25 -51.80 -58.53
N PRO A 24 -13.26 -51.53 -59.37
CA PRO A 24 -14.35 -50.63 -59.05
C PRO A 24 -15.21 -51.21 -57.92
N ALA A 25 -15.26 -50.50 -56.79
CA ALA A 25 -16.12 -50.81 -55.67
C ALA A 25 -17.58 -50.41 -55.98
N ALA A 26 -18.49 -51.30 -55.58
CA ALA A 26 -19.94 -51.21 -55.74
C ALA A 26 -20.57 -49.92 -55.18
N PRO A 27 -21.75 -49.50 -55.68
CA PRO A 27 -22.46 -48.32 -55.19
C PRO A 27 -22.80 -48.46 -53.69
N ALA A 28 -22.47 -47.42 -52.92
CA ALA A 28 -22.75 -47.33 -51.50
C ALA A 28 -24.26 -47.39 -51.21
N PRO A 29 -24.70 -48.09 -50.15
CA PRO A 29 -26.10 -48.07 -49.74
C PRO A 29 -26.51 -46.66 -49.30
N ALA A 30 -27.71 -46.25 -49.72
CA ALA A 30 -28.30 -44.97 -49.40
C ALA A 30 -28.30 -44.72 -47.89
N ARG A 31 -27.63 -43.63 -47.49
CA ARG A 31 -27.53 -43.15 -46.12
C ARG A 31 -28.94 -42.75 -45.65
N ALA A 32 -29.47 -43.48 -44.67
CA ALA A 32 -30.69 -43.09 -43.99
C ALA A 32 -30.54 -41.65 -43.43
N PRO A 33 -31.61 -40.83 -43.45
CA PRO A 33 -31.57 -39.48 -42.90
C PRO A 33 -31.09 -39.54 -41.45
N GLY A 34 -29.95 -38.88 -41.20
CA GLY A 34 -29.31 -38.86 -39.91
C GLY A 34 -30.29 -38.35 -38.86
N VAL A 35 -30.60 -39.19 -37.88
CA VAL A 35 -31.14 -38.74 -36.61
C VAL A 35 -30.11 -37.78 -36.05
N SER A 36 -30.44 -36.48 -36.08
CA SER A 36 -29.67 -35.43 -35.43
C SER A 36 -29.38 -35.87 -34.01
N ALA A 37 -28.11 -36.11 -33.71
CA ALA A 37 -27.67 -36.42 -32.37
C ALA A 37 -28.23 -35.35 -31.43
N PRO A 38 -28.80 -35.74 -30.27
CA PRO A 38 -29.29 -34.76 -29.31
C PRO A 38 -28.16 -33.79 -28.98
N PRO A 39 -28.45 -32.48 -28.84
CA PRO A 39 -27.43 -31.50 -28.47
C PRO A 39 -26.73 -32.02 -27.22
N ALA A 40 -25.41 -32.16 -27.29
CA ALA A 40 -24.59 -32.57 -26.16
C ALA A 40 -25.01 -31.71 -24.96
N ALA A 41 -25.47 -32.37 -23.89
CA ALA A 41 -25.92 -31.69 -22.68
C ALA A 41 -24.89 -30.63 -22.33
N ALA A 42 -25.35 -29.37 -22.18
CA ALA A 42 -24.48 -28.28 -21.77
C ALA A 42 -23.72 -28.75 -20.53
N PRO A 43 -22.38 -28.54 -20.46
CA PRO A 43 -21.62 -28.90 -19.28
C PRO A 43 -22.34 -28.32 -18.06
N TYR A 44 -22.47 -29.11 -17.00
CA TYR A 44 -23.03 -28.65 -15.73
C TYR A 44 -22.15 -27.50 -15.23
N CYS A 45 -22.61 -26.30 -15.51
CA CYS A 45 -21.91 -25.07 -15.29
C CYS A 45 -22.86 -24.20 -14.47
N GLU A 46 -22.56 -24.06 -13.20
CA GLU A 46 -23.13 -22.97 -12.42
C GLU A 46 -22.26 -21.74 -12.73
N GLY A 47 -22.83 -20.57 -13.06
CA GLY A 47 -22.05 -19.34 -13.28
C GLY A 47 -21.38 -19.18 -14.66
N GLU A 48 -20.37 -18.30 -14.75
CA GLU A 48 -19.66 -18.00 -16.00
C GLU A 48 -18.48 -18.92 -16.29
N TYR A 49 -17.82 -19.41 -15.25
CA TYR A 49 -16.66 -20.28 -15.35
C TYR A 49 -16.98 -21.67 -14.80
N ALA A 50 -16.38 -22.68 -15.42
CA ALA A 50 -16.64 -24.07 -15.07
C ALA A 50 -15.87 -24.49 -13.82
N ASP A 51 -16.41 -25.46 -13.08
CA ASP A 51 -15.77 -26.11 -11.92
C ASP A 51 -15.05 -27.42 -12.29
N SER A 52 -15.00 -27.73 -13.60
CA SER A 52 -14.45 -28.96 -14.17
C SER A 52 -13.86 -28.75 -15.57
N TYR A 53 -12.69 -29.36 -15.81
CA TYR A 53 -12.04 -29.40 -17.12
C TYR A 53 -12.82 -30.16 -18.19
N SER A 54 -13.83 -30.94 -17.80
CA SER A 54 -14.73 -31.61 -18.74
C SER A 54 -15.50 -30.61 -19.63
N ALA A 55 -15.65 -29.36 -19.17
CA ALA A 55 -16.27 -28.27 -19.93
C ALA A 55 -15.40 -27.75 -21.08
N LEU A 56 -14.11 -28.12 -21.17
CA LEU A 56 -13.26 -27.73 -22.31
C LEU A 56 -13.82 -28.27 -23.62
N SER A 57 -13.95 -27.38 -24.59
CA SER A 57 -14.32 -27.71 -25.96
C SER A 57 -13.25 -28.59 -26.63
N PRO A 58 -13.62 -29.45 -27.60
CA PRO A 58 -12.65 -30.25 -28.34
C PRO A 58 -11.56 -29.41 -29.01
N ARG A 59 -11.90 -28.20 -29.49
CA ARG A 59 -10.96 -27.25 -30.06
C ARG A 59 -9.93 -26.78 -29.04
N ALA A 60 -10.37 -26.37 -27.85
CA ALA A 60 -9.46 -25.94 -26.79
C ALA A 60 -8.55 -27.10 -26.32
N ARG A 61 -9.09 -28.32 -26.20
CA ARG A 61 -8.27 -29.51 -25.88
C ARG A 61 -7.24 -29.82 -26.96
N ALA A 62 -7.60 -29.71 -28.24
CA ALA A 62 -6.66 -29.92 -29.34
C ALA A 62 -5.54 -28.88 -29.34
N PHE A 63 -5.87 -27.61 -29.05
CA PHE A 63 -4.86 -26.57 -28.84
C PHE A 63 -3.93 -26.91 -27.67
N GLU A 64 -4.49 -27.43 -26.57
CA GLU A 64 -3.69 -27.90 -25.42
C GLU A 64 -2.86 -29.15 -25.69
N GLN A 65 -3.08 -29.87 -26.78
CA GLN A 65 -2.25 -31.01 -27.16
C GLN A 65 -1.18 -30.62 -28.18
N ALA A 66 -1.31 -29.45 -28.82
CA ALA A 66 -0.33 -28.98 -29.78
C ALA A 66 0.96 -28.55 -29.06
N GLU A 67 2.12 -28.93 -29.60
CA GLU A 67 3.45 -28.55 -29.07
C GLU A 67 3.75 -27.04 -29.17
N GLN A 68 2.94 -26.28 -29.91
CA GLN A 68 3.14 -24.85 -30.18
C GLN A 68 2.67 -23.92 -29.03
N LYS A 69 2.81 -24.34 -27.76
CA LYS A 69 2.32 -23.60 -26.57
C LYS A 69 3.18 -22.41 -26.12
N LYS A 70 3.88 -21.71 -27.02
CA LYS A 70 4.89 -20.73 -26.60
C LYS A 70 4.37 -19.30 -26.56
N TYR A 71 3.35 -19.03 -25.75
CA TYR A 71 2.92 -17.65 -25.45
C TYR A 71 3.30 -17.17 -24.04
N THR A 72 3.80 -18.09 -23.19
CA THR A 72 4.46 -17.80 -21.92
C THR A 72 5.97 -17.88 -22.10
N TYR A 73 6.70 -17.02 -21.41
CA TYR A 73 8.15 -16.82 -21.55
C TYR A 73 8.81 -16.70 -20.17
N CYS A 74 9.99 -17.32 -20.02
CA CYS A 74 10.83 -17.12 -18.85
C CYS A 74 11.48 -15.75 -18.95
N VAL A 75 11.24 -14.89 -17.97
CA VAL A 75 11.82 -13.55 -17.92
C VAL A 75 12.94 -13.55 -16.89
N ARG A 76 14.13 -13.14 -17.32
CA ARG A 76 15.28 -12.91 -16.45
C ARG A 76 15.46 -11.41 -16.25
N SER A 77 15.37 -11.01 -14.99
CA SER A 77 15.70 -9.65 -14.55
C SER A 77 17.05 -9.69 -13.86
N THR A 78 17.96 -8.79 -14.23
CA THR A 78 19.31 -8.70 -13.65
C THR A 78 19.53 -7.31 -13.07
N ALA A 79 20.29 -7.23 -11.99
CA ALA A 79 20.76 -5.96 -11.43
C ALA A 79 22.21 -6.07 -10.96
N VAL A 80 22.93 -4.96 -11.02
CA VAL A 80 24.25 -4.80 -10.43
C VAL A 80 24.18 -3.71 -9.38
N TYR A 81 24.55 -4.06 -8.15
CA TYR A 81 24.62 -3.15 -7.02
C TYR A 81 26.07 -2.78 -6.71
N GLU A 82 26.32 -1.51 -6.40
CA GLU A 82 27.59 -1.01 -5.92
C GLU A 82 27.49 -0.72 -4.41
N CYS A 83 28.25 -1.47 -3.62
CA CYS A 83 28.33 -1.36 -2.17
C CYS A 83 29.60 -0.56 -1.79
N LEU A 84 29.43 0.48 -0.96
CA LEU A 84 30.53 1.24 -0.42
C LEU A 84 30.97 0.65 0.93
N SER A 85 32.27 0.48 1.12
CA SER A 85 32.86 0.06 2.40
C SER A 85 34.12 0.89 2.69
N TYR A 86 34.44 1.07 3.97
CA TYR A 86 35.68 1.73 4.38
C TYR A 86 36.73 0.67 4.70
N GLY A 87 37.91 0.78 4.09
CA GLY A 87 39.07 -0.02 4.49
C GLY A 87 39.60 0.42 5.86
N ALA A 88 40.46 -0.41 6.46
CA ALA A 88 41.11 -0.08 7.74
C ALA A 88 41.89 1.24 7.71
N GLU A 89 42.30 1.69 6.52
CA GLU A 89 43.02 2.94 6.29
C GLU A 89 42.09 4.16 6.04
N GLY A 90 40.77 3.99 6.10
CA GLY A 90 39.79 5.04 5.79
C GLY A 90 39.52 5.26 4.28
N ASN A 91 40.20 4.52 3.40
CA ASN A 91 39.96 4.54 1.95
C ASN A 91 38.62 3.88 1.59
N VAL A 92 37.85 4.52 0.69
CA VAL A 92 36.56 3.99 0.20
C VAL A 92 36.81 2.86 -0.82
N ARG A 93 36.27 1.67 -0.54
CA ARG A 93 36.24 0.52 -1.43
C ARG A 93 34.85 0.36 -2.04
N ARG A 94 34.82 0.03 -3.33
CA ARG A 94 33.59 -0.22 -4.09
C ARG A 94 33.55 -1.69 -4.50
N THR A 95 32.53 -2.41 -4.05
CA THR A 95 32.28 -3.79 -4.45
C THR A 95 31.04 -3.83 -5.31
N ARG A 96 31.09 -4.52 -6.44
CA ARG A 96 29.92 -4.72 -7.31
C ARG A 96 29.39 -6.14 -7.15
N THR A 97 28.10 -6.25 -6.88
CA THR A 97 27.40 -7.52 -6.73
C THR A 97 26.32 -7.60 -7.80
N ALA A 98 26.42 -8.62 -8.66
CA ALA A 98 25.39 -8.92 -9.65
C ALA A 98 24.37 -9.90 -9.06
N VAL A 99 23.10 -9.64 -9.31
CA VAL A 99 21.97 -10.49 -8.91
C VAL A 99 21.05 -10.71 -10.09
N SER A 100 20.34 -11.82 -10.07
CA SER A 100 19.32 -12.17 -11.06
C SER A 100 18.08 -12.73 -10.38
N SER A 101 16.92 -12.46 -10.96
CA SER A 101 15.64 -13.04 -10.59
C SER A 101 14.95 -13.55 -11.85
N HIS A 102 14.14 -14.60 -11.67
CA HIS A 102 13.36 -15.21 -12.74
C HIS A 102 11.87 -15.05 -12.44
N GLY A 103 11.10 -14.82 -13.49
CA GLY A 103 9.66 -14.75 -13.46
C GLY A 103 9.05 -15.23 -14.77
N THR A 104 7.75 -15.06 -14.90
CA THR A 104 6.99 -15.42 -16.09
C THR A 104 6.41 -14.15 -16.72
N ALA A 105 6.40 -14.08 -18.04
CA ALA A 105 5.58 -13.12 -18.77
C ALA A 105 4.80 -13.83 -19.87
N PHE A 106 3.68 -13.25 -20.28
CA PHE A 106 2.91 -13.77 -21.42
C PHE A 106 2.59 -12.68 -22.43
N ALA A 107 2.76 -13.00 -23.71
CA ALA A 107 2.45 -12.09 -24.79
C ALA A 107 0.92 -12.00 -24.98
N TYR A 108 0.36 -10.79 -24.94
CA TYR A 108 -1.10 -10.59 -25.04
C TYR A 108 -1.51 -9.71 -26.23
N ARG A 109 -0.57 -9.02 -26.88
CA ARG A 109 -0.86 -8.14 -28.01
C ARG A 109 0.37 -7.85 -28.87
N GLN A 110 0.18 -7.70 -30.17
CA GLN A 110 1.15 -7.05 -31.05
C GLN A 110 0.67 -5.63 -31.38
N GLN A 111 1.54 -4.64 -31.26
CA GLN A 111 1.23 -3.23 -31.49
C GLN A 111 2.45 -2.51 -32.04
N ALA A 112 2.28 -1.81 -33.17
CA ALA A 112 3.35 -1.02 -33.81
C ALA A 112 4.66 -1.81 -34.09
N GLY A 113 4.54 -3.09 -34.45
CA GLY A 113 5.70 -3.95 -34.72
C GLY A 113 6.43 -4.46 -33.46
N GLU A 114 5.91 -4.16 -32.27
CA GLU A 114 6.38 -4.70 -31.00
C GLU A 114 5.37 -5.70 -30.45
N THR A 115 5.84 -6.69 -29.71
CA THR A 115 4.98 -7.59 -28.93
C THR A 115 4.95 -7.11 -27.48
N LEU A 116 3.74 -6.88 -26.95
CA LEU A 116 3.50 -6.52 -25.56
C LEU A 116 3.28 -7.79 -24.73
N LEU A 117 3.96 -7.84 -23.59
CA LEU A 117 3.86 -8.90 -22.60
C LEU A 117 3.41 -8.32 -21.27
N LEU A 118 2.63 -9.09 -20.52
CA LEU A 118 2.23 -8.77 -19.16
C LEU A 118 3.01 -9.64 -18.17
N THR A 119 3.45 -9.07 -17.06
CA THR A 119 4.13 -9.72 -15.94
C THR A 119 3.91 -8.91 -14.67
N ASN A 120 4.50 -9.30 -13.55
CA ASN A 120 4.44 -8.50 -12.31
C ASN A 120 5.46 -7.37 -12.28
N GLU A 121 5.18 -6.37 -11.46
CA GLU A 121 6.12 -5.27 -11.21
C GLU A 121 7.38 -5.78 -10.52
N HIS A 122 7.23 -6.59 -9.46
CA HIS A 122 8.37 -7.09 -8.69
C HIS A 122 9.27 -8.07 -9.48
N VAL A 123 8.82 -8.56 -10.64
CA VAL A 123 9.65 -9.35 -11.56
C VAL A 123 10.60 -8.46 -12.37
N VAL A 124 10.20 -7.23 -12.68
CA VAL A 124 10.92 -6.32 -13.60
C VAL A 124 11.57 -5.13 -12.90
N GLU A 125 11.25 -4.89 -11.63
CA GLU A 125 11.84 -3.83 -10.82
C GLU A 125 12.79 -4.34 -9.74
N TRP A 126 13.78 -3.49 -9.46
CA TRP A 126 14.78 -3.69 -8.42
C TRP A 126 14.86 -2.41 -7.58
N PRO A 127 15.05 -2.48 -6.26
CA PRO A 127 15.16 -1.28 -5.44
C PRO A 127 16.40 -0.47 -5.83
N ASP A 128 16.27 0.87 -5.86
CA ASP A 128 17.39 1.75 -6.17
C ASP A 128 18.51 1.68 -5.13
N VAL A 129 18.14 1.46 -3.87
CA VAL A 129 19.05 1.22 -2.75
C VAL A 129 18.50 0.07 -1.92
N THR A 130 19.34 -0.92 -1.63
CA THR A 130 18.98 -2.02 -0.73
C THR A 130 18.81 -1.51 0.69
N SER A 131 17.78 -1.99 1.38
CA SER A 131 17.51 -1.63 2.77
C SER A 131 16.85 -2.80 3.49
N ASP A 132 16.69 -2.71 4.81
CA ASP A 132 15.96 -3.74 5.56
C ASP A 132 14.49 -3.83 5.14
N ALA A 133 13.92 -2.72 4.63
CA ALA A 133 12.58 -2.67 4.05
C ALA A 133 12.52 -3.23 2.61
N HIS A 134 13.62 -3.14 1.86
CA HIS A 134 13.73 -3.59 0.47
C HIS A 134 14.99 -4.46 0.30
N PRO A 135 14.98 -5.67 0.87
CA PRO A 135 16.14 -6.56 0.79
C PRO A 135 16.29 -7.12 -0.62
N VAL A 136 17.53 -7.37 -1.01
CA VAL A 136 17.89 -8.11 -2.22
C VAL A 136 18.78 -9.26 -1.79
N ASP A 137 18.39 -10.48 -2.14
CA ASP A 137 19.14 -11.66 -1.70
C ASP A 137 20.60 -11.60 -2.18
N GLY A 138 21.53 -11.91 -1.28
CA GLY A 138 22.97 -11.81 -1.52
C GLY A 138 23.55 -10.38 -1.60
N VAL A 139 22.77 -9.31 -1.36
CA VAL A 139 23.25 -7.91 -1.38
C VAL A 139 23.06 -7.25 -0.02
N ALA A 140 24.12 -6.66 0.53
CA ALA A 140 24.07 -5.98 1.81
C ALA A 140 23.14 -4.75 1.77
N SER A 141 22.61 -4.34 2.92
CA SER A 141 21.84 -3.09 3.09
C SER A 141 22.73 -1.86 2.78
N GLY A 142 22.17 -0.84 2.14
CA GLY A 142 22.85 0.41 1.76
C GLY A 142 23.61 0.38 0.42
N CYS A 143 23.46 -0.66 -0.40
CA CYS A 143 24.07 -0.74 -1.72
C CYS A 143 23.20 -0.10 -2.79
N LYS A 144 23.80 0.64 -3.72
CA LYS A 144 23.10 1.38 -4.79
C LYS A 144 23.04 0.58 -6.09
N ARG A 145 21.87 0.47 -6.72
CA ARG A 145 21.72 -0.09 -8.07
C ARG A 145 22.43 0.80 -9.08
N VAL A 146 23.32 0.22 -9.88
CA VAL A 146 24.09 0.93 -10.92
C VAL A 146 23.77 0.47 -12.34
N LYS A 147 23.18 -0.71 -12.49
CA LYS A 147 22.75 -1.28 -13.78
C LYS A 147 21.61 -2.26 -13.54
N ASP A 148 20.66 -2.31 -14.46
CA ASP A 148 19.67 -3.37 -14.56
C ASP A 148 19.52 -3.85 -16.02
N GLY A 149 18.84 -4.98 -16.21
CA GLY A 149 18.59 -5.57 -17.51
C GLY A 149 17.43 -6.55 -17.46
N LEU A 150 16.71 -6.68 -18.59
CA LEU A 150 15.54 -7.54 -18.71
C LEU A 150 15.56 -8.28 -20.04
N SER A 151 15.47 -9.61 -20.01
CA SER A 151 15.43 -10.45 -21.20
C SER A 151 14.48 -11.64 -21.04
N ILE A 152 14.05 -12.20 -22.17
CA ILE A 152 13.49 -13.55 -22.23
C ILE A 152 14.64 -14.52 -22.43
N VAL A 153 14.64 -15.60 -21.64
CA VAL A 153 15.65 -16.67 -21.66
C VAL A 153 14.98 -18.02 -21.86
N GLU A 154 15.76 -19.06 -22.16
CA GLU A 154 15.22 -20.41 -22.24
C GLU A 154 14.87 -20.99 -20.86
N ASN A 155 15.78 -20.81 -19.89
CA ASN A 155 15.65 -21.26 -18.51
C ASN A 155 16.69 -20.59 -17.58
N GLU A 156 16.66 -20.90 -16.28
CA GLU A 156 17.59 -20.32 -15.28
C GLU A 156 19.07 -20.64 -15.52
N ALA A 157 19.36 -21.77 -16.18
CA ALA A 157 20.72 -22.23 -16.45
C ALA A 157 21.25 -21.69 -17.80
N ASP A 158 20.45 -20.87 -18.49
CA ASP A 158 20.84 -20.24 -19.74
C ASP A 158 22.00 -19.27 -19.52
N ALA A 159 23.13 -19.58 -20.12
CA ALA A 159 24.36 -18.80 -20.01
C ALA A 159 24.74 -18.11 -21.33
N TYR A 160 23.89 -18.17 -22.35
CA TYR A 160 24.23 -17.72 -23.70
C TYR A 160 23.49 -16.43 -24.09
N ASP A 161 23.91 -15.29 -23.55
CA ASP A 161 23.26 -13.96 -23.75
C ASP A 161 22.98 -13.51 -25.21
N ARG A 162 23.43 -14.22 -26.25
CA ARG A 162 23.23 -13.84 -27.65
C ARG A 162 21.89 -14.26 -28.24
N ASP A 163 21.23 -15.28 -27.70
CA ASP A 163 19.88 -15.69 -28.11
C ASP A 163 18.77 -15.21 -27.17
N ASP A 164 19.15 -14.64 -26.01
CA ASP A 164 18.29 -13.81 -25.17
C ASP A 164 17.53 -12.76 -25.99
N ILE A 165 16.22 -12.66 -25.75
CA ILE A 165 15.39 -11.63 -26.39
C ILE A 165 15.28 -10.44 -25.43
N PRO A 166 15.85 -9.26 -25.78
CA PRO A 166 15.81 -8.11 -24.88
C PRO A 166 14.39 -7.57 -24.72
N LEU A 167 14.06 -7.18 -23.50
CA LEU A 167 12.79 -6.56 -23.14
C LEU A 167 13.01 -5.11 -22.69
N SER A 168 11.99 -4.28 -22.89
CA SER A 168 11.95 -2.92 -22.34
C SER A 168 10.62 -2.68 -21.63
N LYS A 169 10.64 -1.85 -20.58
CA LYS A 169 9.46 -1.49 -19.80
C LYS A 169 8.59 -0.53 -20.61
N ALA A 170 7.31 -0.87 -20.84
CA ALA A 170 6.35 0.02 -21.50
C ALA A 170 5.57 0.82 -20.45
N VAL A 171 5.04 0.14 -19.43
CA VAL A 171 4.43 0.74 -18.24
C VAL A 171 4.60 -0.20 -17.05
N VAL A 172 4.78 0.38 -15.87
CA VAL A 172 4.93 -0.33 -14.59
C VAL A 172 3.95 0.30 -13.61
N ASP A 173 3.14 -0.52 -12.94
CA ASP A 173 2.17 -0.11 -11.94
C ASP A 173 2.43 -0.83 -10.61
N PRO A 174 3.13 -0.18 -9.67
CA PRO A 174 3.41 -0.75 -8.36
C PRO A 174 2.16 -1.01 -7.52
N GLN A 175 1.05 -0.29 -7.74
CA GLN A 175 -0.17 -0.49 -6.94
C GLN A 175 -0.87 -1.80 -7.31
N LEU A 176 -0.81 -2.20 -8.58
CA LEU A 176 -1.37 -3.47 -9.06
C LEU A 176 -0.37 -4.63 -9.01
N ASP A 177 0.89 -4.36 -8.69
CA ASP A 177 2.01 -5.29 -8.90
C ASP A 177 2.05 -5.83 -10.34
N LEU A 178 1.83 -4.97 -11.33
CA LEU A 178 1.78 -5.34 -12.75
C LEU A 178 2.68 -4.46 -13.61
N ALA A 179 3.27 -5.07 -14.63
CA ALA A 179 4.06 -4.38 -15.64
C ALA A 179 3.74 -4.90 -17.04
N VAL A 180 3.63 -3.95 -17.98
CA VAL A 180 3.66 -4.26 -19.41
C VAL A 180 5.07 -4.01 -19.91
N VAL A 181 5.67 -5.03 -20.48
CA VAL A 181 6.97 -4.99 -21.13
C VAL A 181 6.82 -5.26 -22.61
N LYS A 182 7.81 -4.87 -23.41
CA LYS A 182 7.74 -4.98 -24.86
C LYS A 182 9.01 -5.56 -25.46
N SER A 183 8.83 -6.37 -26.50
CA SER A 183 9.89 -6.94 -27.33
C SER A 183 9.72 -6.48 -28.77
N ARG A 184 10.83 -6.26 -29.48
CA ARG A 184 10.84 -6.07 -30.94
C ARG A 184 10.78 -7.40 -31.69
N ALA A 185 11.05 -8.52 -31.02
CA ALA A 185 10.90 -9.83 -31.62
C ALA A 185 9.41 -10.17 -31.78
N PRO A 186 9.01 -10.81 -32.89
CA PRO A 186 7.66 -11.31 -33.04
C PRO A 186 7.47 -12.52 -32.12
N LEU A 187 6.67 -12.34 -31.07
CA LEU A 187 6.33 -13.39 -30.12
C LEU A 187 4.90 -13.89 -30.37
N THR A 188 4.64 -15.14 -30.02
CA THR A 188 3.32 -15.75 -30.15
C THR A 188 2.40 -15.18 -29.08
N VAL A 189 1.36 -14.48 -29.51
CA VAL A 189 0.35 -13.91 -28.60
C VAL A 189 -0.59 -15.02 -28.11
N MET A 190 -0.97 -14.93 -26.83
CA MET A 190 -1.97 -15.78 -26.21
C MET A 190 -3.26 -15.80 -27.06
N PRO A 191 -3.77 -16.97 -27.44
CA PRO A 191 -4.94 -17.08 -28.34
C PRO A 191 -6.27 -16.86 -27.61
N TRP A 192 -6.24 -16.77 -26.29
CA TRP A 192 -7.40 -16.71 -25.41
C TRP A 192 -7.89 -15.29 -25.21
N LYS A 193 -9.19 -15.15 -24.91
CA LYS A 193 -9.79 -13.85 -24.63
C LYS A 193 -9.46 -13.41 -23.20
N VAL A 194 -9.58 -12.10 -22.96
CA VAL A 194 -9.59 -11.54 -21.60
C VAL A 194 -10.98 -11.74 -21.00
N GLY A 195 -11.06 -12.58 -19.96
CA GLY A 195 -12.26 -12.90 -19.19
C GLY A 195 -12.57 -11.84 -18.13
N ARG A 196 -13.34 -12.20 -17.10
CA ARG A 196 -13.79 -11.32 -16.00
C ARG A 196 -13.43 -11.93 -14.65
N SER A 197 -12.52 -11.31 -13.91
CA SER A 197 -12.18 -11.75 -12.55
C SER A 197 -13.37 -11.65 -11.61
N ALA A 198 -14.23 -10.63 -11.77
CA ALA A 198 -15.41 -10.45 -10.91
C ALA A 198 -16.48 -11.55 -11.04
N ALA A 199 -16.40 -12.41 -12.06
CA ALA A 199 -17.32 -13.52 -12.27
C ALA A 199 -16.76 -14.88 -11.81
N VAL A 200 -15.52 -14.90 -11.32
CA VAL A 200 -14.88 -16.07 -10.73
C VAL A 200 -15.53 -16.37 -9.38
N ARG A 201 -15.71 -17.65 -9.08
CA ARG A 201 -16.28 -18.15 -7.83
C ARG A 201 -15.43 -19.27 -7.27
N GLU A 202 -15.62 -19.52 -5.98
CA GLU A 202 -15.04 -20.69 -5.34
C GLU A 202 -15.38 -21.97 -6.11
N ARG A 203 -14.39 -22.86 -6.23
CA ARG A 203 -14.40 -24.15 -6.95
C ARG A 203 -14.29 -24.06 -8.47
N ASP A 204 -14.36 -22.88 -9.07
CA ASP A 204 -14.06 -22.70 -10.50
C ASP A 204 -12.63 -23.21 -10.77
N VAL A 205 -12.44 -23.97 -11.84
CA VAL A 205 -11.11 -24.52 -12.19
C VAL A 205 -10.27 -23.47 -12.91
N VAL A 206 -8.98 -23.46 -12.55
CA VAL A 206 -7.99 -22.54 -13.11
C VAL A 206 -6.76 -23.28 -13.60
N ASP A 207 -6.23 -22.83 -14.73
CA ASP A 207 -4.99 -23.27 -15.37
C ASP A 207 -3.98 -22.11 -15.32
N VAL A 208 -2.82 -22.37 -14.72
CA VAL A 208 -1.72 -21.41 -14.54
C VAL A 208 -0.50 -21.89 -15.32
N ARG A 209 0.07 -21.01 -16.14
CA ARG A 209 1.18 -21.37 -17.04
C ARG A 209 2.39 -20.50 -16.82
N GLY A 210 3.52 -21.09 -16.49
CA GLY A 210 4.71 -20.30 -16.21
C GLY A 210 5.97 -21.11 -16.02
N PHE A 211 6.96 -20.47 -15.42
CA PHE A 211 8.31 -21.02 -15.28
C PHE A 211 8.66 -21.16 -13.79
N PRO A 212 8.22 -22.24 -13.11
CA PRO A 212 8.65 -22.52 -11.75
C PRO A 212 10.17 -22.54 -11.67
N LEU A 213 10.70 -21.71 -10.77
CA LEU A 213 12.11 -21.44 -10.54
C LEU A 213 12.88 -20.97 -11.78
N GLY A 214 12.19 -20.62 -12.88
CA GLY A 214 12.83 -20.35 -14.17
C GLY A 214 13.31 -21.60 -14.91
N VAL A 215 13.06 -22.82 -14.44
CA VAL A 215 13.74 -24.03 -14.95
C VAL A 215 13.10 -24.59 -16.23
N PHE A 216 11.77 -24.63 -16.28
CA PHE A 216 11.03 -25.17 -17.43
C PHE A 216 9.62 -24.59 -17.48
N ASN A 217 8.99 -24.64 -18.66
CA ASN A 217 7.60 -24.25 -18.83
C ASN A 217 6.67 -25.32 -18.21
N ALA A 218 5.84 -24.92 -17.25
CA ALA A 218 4.92 -25.77 -16.52
C ALA A 218 3.48 -25.29 -16.67
N THR A 219 2.56 -26.24 -16.65
CA THR A 219 1.11 -26.01 -16.59
C THR A 219 0.62 -26.58 -15.27
N ASN A 220 0.22 -25.71 -14.36
CA ASN A 220 -0.30 -26.08 -13.04
C ASN A 220 -1.82 -25.87 -13.02
N MET A 221 -2.54 -26.81 -12.43
CA MET A 221 -3.99 -26.77 -12.32
C MET A 221 -4.38 -26.55 -10.86
N GLY A 222 -5.49 -25.87 -10.65
CA GLY A 222 -6.08 -25.70 -9.35
C GLY A 222 -7.54 -25.26 -9.42
N LYS A 223 -8.04 -24.81 -8.30
CA LYS A 223 -9.35 -24.22 -8.11
C LYS A 223 -9.23 -22.93 -7.35
N VAL A 224 -10.22 -22.07 -7.56
CA VAL A 224 -10.42 -20.89 -6.72
C VAL A 224 -10.91 -21.35 -5.36
N ILE A 225 -10.24 -20.92 -4.30
CA ILE A 225 -10.57 -21.24 -2.91
C ILE A 225 -11.08 -20.02 -2.13
N SER A 226 -10.80 -18.81 -2.62
CA SER A 226 -11.44 -17.57 -2.19
C SER A 226 -11.64 -16.69 -3.41
N ALA A 227 -12.88 -16.28 -3.69
CA ALA A 227 -13.19 -15.45 -4.87
C ALA A 227 -12.85 -13.96 -4.68
N TYR A 228 -12.53 -13.54 -3.45
CA TYR A 228 -12.23 -12.16 -3.13
C TYR A 228 -11.29 -12.08 -1.93
N ASP A 229 -10.16 -11.41 -2.10
CA ASP A 229 -9.23 -11.01 -1.05
C ASP A 229 -8.73 -9.60 -1.41
N HIS A 230 -8.88 -8.62 -0.52
CA HIS A 230 -8.42 -7.26 -0.81
C HIS A 230 -7.02 -7.07 -0.25
N ASP A 231 -6.01 -6.94 -1.12
CA ASP A 231 -4.62 -6.82 -0.69
C ASP A 231 -4.23 -5.34 -0.47
N GLU A 232 -3.87 -5.05 0.77
CA GLU A 232 -3.33 -3.77 1.26
C GLU A 232 -1.92 -3.95 1.87
N TYR A 233 -1.26 -5.05 1.53
CA TYR A 233 0.08 -5.38 2.00
C TYR A 233 1.11 -4.51 1.26
N LYS A 234 1.98 -3.83 2.02
CA LYS A 234 2.97 -2.88 1.52
C LYS A 234 2.32 -1.76 0.68
N ASP A 235 2.73 -1.63 -0.57
CA ASP A 235 2.28 -0.62 -1.53
C ASP A 235 1.23 -1.16 -2.51
N TRP A 236 0.83 -2.42 -2.36
CA TRP A 236 -0.19 -3.05 -3.18
C TRP A 236 -1.58 -2.60 -2.74
N TYR A 237 -2.43 -2.37 -3.75
CA TYR A 237 -3.81 -1.96 -3.59
C TYR A 237 -4.61 -2.53 -4.75
N HIS A 238 -4.98 -3.80 -4.63
CA HIS A 238 -5.74 -4.50 -5.64
C HIS A 238 -6.65 -5.57 -5.04
N ASP A 239 -7.72 -5.89 -5.77
CA ASP A 239 -8.60 -7.01 -5.47
C ASP A 239 -8.05 -8.31 -6.06
N ASP A 240 -7.82 -9.30 -5.20
CA ASP A 240 -7.31 -10.61 -5.55
C ASP A 240 -8.38 -11.69 -5.40
N PHE A 241 -8.04 -12.84 -5.96
CA PHE A 241 -8.67 -14.10 -5.61
C PHE A 241 -7.57 -15.12 -5.31
N VAL A 242 -7.90 -16.12 -4.50
CA VAL A 242 -6.94 -17.12 -4.02
C VAL A 242 -7.19 -18.45 -4.69
N ILE A 243 -6.13 -19.11 -5.13
CA ILE A 243 -6.17 -20.41 -5.80
C ILE A 243 -5.25 -21.44 -5.11
N ASP A 244 -5.60 -22.72 -5.23
CA ASP A 244 -4.84 -23.85 -4.65
C ASP A 244 -3.82 -24.51 -5.59
N ALA A 245 -3.58 -23.92 -6.77
CA ALA A 245 -2.60 -24.43 -7.73
C ALA A 245 -1.19 -24.51 -7.10
N LEU A 246 -0.43 -25.56 -7.38
CA LEU A 246 0.93 -25.69 -6.85
C LEU A 246 1.89 -24.76 -7.59
N LEU A 247 2.19 -23.62 -6.98
CA LEU A 247 3.05 -22.59 -7.54
C LEU A 247 4.27 -22.34 -6.63
N SER A 248 5.35 -21.91 -7.27
CA SER A 248 6.63 -21.56 -6.63
C SER A 248 7.16 -20.24 -7.18
N GLN A 249 8.25 -19.73 -6.59
CA GLN A 249 9.02 -18.63 -7.16
C GLN A 249 9.30 -18.89 -8.66
N GLY A 250 9.34 -17.85 -9.48
CA GLY A 250 9.42 -17.97 -10.94
C GLY A 250 8.06 -18.02 -11.66
N ASN A 251 6.99 -18.47 -10.99
CA ASN A 251 5.64 -18.38 -11.57
C ASN A 251 5.08 -16.95 -11.56
N SER A 252 5.63 -16.03 -10.76
CA SER A 252 5.15 -14.63 -10.74
C SER A 252 5.07 -14.06 -12.15
N GLY A 253 3.90 -13.57 -12.52
CA GLY A 253 3.56 -13.01 -13.82
C GLY A 253 2.87 -14.01 -14.75
N SER A 254 2.62 -15.24 -14.27
CA SER A 254 1.88 -16.26 -15.03
C SER A 254 0.43 -15.86 -15.28
N PRO A 255 -0.10 -16.07 -16.49
CA PRO A 255 -1.53 -15.96 -16.74
C PRO A 255 -2.28 -17.04 -15.97
N VAL A 256 -3.40 -16.64 -15.36
CA VAL A 256 -4.37 -17.53 -14.73
C VAL A 256 -5.61 -17.57 -15.62
N LEU A 257 -5.92 -18.76 -16.13
CA LEU A 257 -6.97 -19.00 -17.11
C LEU A 257 -8.12 -19.78 -16.48
N ALA A 258 -9.36 -19.37 -16.75
CA ALA A 258 -10.56 -20.12 -16.39
C ALA A 258 -11.30 -20.59 -17.65
N ILE A 259 -12.13 -21.63 -17.52
CA ILE A 259 -12.88 -22.19 -18.66
C ILE A 259 -14.24 -21.51 -18.73
N SER A 260 -14.50 -20.75 -19.78
CA SER A 260 -15.80 -20.13 -20.00
C SER A 260 -16.87 -21.18 -20.26
N CYS A 261 -17.93 -21.20 -19.45
CA CYS A 261 -19.06 -22.10 -19.63
C CYS A 261 -19.84 -21.84 -20.93
N LYS A 262 -19.72 -20.63 -21.49
CA LYS A 262 -20.39 -20.25 -22.73
C LYS A 262 -19.69 -20.82 -23.96
N THR A 263 -18.36 -20.86 -23.96
CA THR A 263 -17.56 -21.24 -25.14
C THR A 263 -16.84 -22.57 -24.98
N GLY A 264 -16.61 -23.04 -23.75
CA GLY A 264 -15.69 -24.13 -23.45
C GLY A 264 -14.24 -23.80 -23.81
N GLU A 265 -13.89 -22.53 -23.93
CA GLU A 265 -12.52 -22.05 -24.19
C GLU A 265 -11.94 -21.41 -22.92
N PHE A 266 -10.62 -21.30 -22.87
CA PHE A 266 -9.96 -20.55 -21.81
C PHE A 266 -10.20 -19.04 -21.97
N GLU A 267 -10.29 -18.36 -20.83
CA GLU A 267 -10.24 -16.90 -20.73
C GLU A 267 -9.27 -16.50 -19.63
N LEU A 268 -8.48 -15.46 -19.87
CA LEU A 268 -7.58 -14.87 -18.87
C LEU A 268 -8.41 -14.19 -17.78
N VAL A 269 -8.31 -14.68 -16.55
CA VAL A 269 -9.04 -14.15 -15.38
C VAL A 269 -8.12 -13.51 -14.35
N GLY A 270 -6.81 -13.70 -14.42
CA GLY A 270 -5.88 -12.98 -13.55
C GLY A 270 -4.41 -13.20 -13.87
N VAL A 271 -3.55 -12.61 -13.05
CA VAL A 271 -2.09 -12.76 -13.09
C VAL A 271 -1.59 -13.17 -11.72
N PHE A 272 -0.90 -14.30 -11.62
CA PHE A 272 -0.36 -14.77 -10.34
C PHE A 272 0.80 -13.86 -9.92
N HIS A 273 0.81 -13.38 -8.67
CA HIS A 273 1.85 -12.47 -8.18
C HIS A 273 2.57 -12.96 -6.92
N ALA A 274 1.86 -13.50 -5.94
CA ALA A 274 2.45 -13.93 -4.68
C ALA A 274 1.71 -15.12 -4.05
N GLY A 275 2.37 -15.79 -3.11
CA GLY A 275 1.74 -16.79 -2.25
C GLY A 275 2.07 -16.50 -0.79
N TYR A 276 1.21 -16.92 0.13
CA TYR A 276 1.46 -16.76 1.56
C TYR A 276 2.69 -17.60 1.96
N SER A 277 3.76 -16.94 2.45
CA SER A 277 5.06 -17.57 2.72
C SER A 277 5.05 -18.72 3.74
N ARG A 278 3.98 -18.84 4.55
CA ARG A 278 3.76 -19.92 5.53
C ARG A 278 2.61 -20.86 5.17
N GLY A 279 1.94 -20.66 4.03
CA GLY A 279 0.82 -21.48 3.58
C GLY A 279 1.16 -22.16 2.25
N SER A 280 1.11 -23.50 2.22
CA SER A 280 1.09 -24.22 0.94
C SER A 280 -0.27 -24.00 0.27
N ALA A 281 -0.29 -23.80 -1.05
CA ALA A 281 -1.52 -23.69 -1.85
C ALA A 281 -2.45 -22.52 -1.47
N LEU A 282 -1.90 -21.42 -0.93
CA LEU A 282 -2.59 -20.14 -0.78
C LEU A 282 -1.94 -19.13 -1.71
N ASN A 283 -2.31 -19.19 -2.98
CA ASN A 283 -1.71 -18.40 -4.04
C ASN A 283 -2.65 -17.27 -4.43
N VAL A 284 -2.15 -16.05 -4.38
CA VAL A 284 -2.90 -14.83 -4.61
C VAL A 284 -2.74 -14.40 -6.06
N VAL A 285 -3.86 -14.03 -6.68
CA VAL A 285 -3.95 -13.71 -8.11
C VAL A 285 -4.62 -12.36 -8.29
N VAL A 286 -3.92 -11.45 -8.96
CA VAL A 286 -4.44 -10.13 -9.30
C VAL A 286 -5.56 -10.29 -10.33
N GLY A 287 -6.75 -9.81 -9.98
CA GLY A 287 -7.93 -9.88 -10.85
C GLY A 287 -7.75 -9.13 -12.16
N ILE A 288 -7.99 -9.79 -13.30
CA ILE A 288 -7.72 -9.21 -14.63
C ILE A 288 -8.53 -7.95 -14.94
N ASP A 289 -9.69 -7.77 -14.30
CA ASP A 289 -10.54 -6.61 -14.56
C ASP A 289 -9.84 -5.29 -14.19
N GLN A 290 -8.95 -5.30 -13.18
CA GLN A 290 -8.15 -4.15 -12.77
C GLN A 290 -7.02 -3.85 -13.75
N ALA A 291 -6.47 -4.89 -14.40
CA ALA A 291 -5.38 -4.75 -15.36
C ALA A 291 -5.83 -4.20 -16.73
N ARG A 292 -7.14 -4.07 -16.99
CA ARG A 292 -7.65 -3.71 -18.33
C ARG A 292 -7.15 -2.36 -18.82
N ASP A 293 -7.15 -1.33 -17.99
CA ASP A 293 -6.69 0.01 -18.40
C ASP A 293 -5.18 0.01 -18.66
N LEU A 294 -4.42 -0.68 -17.81
CA LEU A 294 -2.98 -0.91 -17.99
C LEU A 294 -2.70 -1.64 -19.30
N MET A 295 -3.39 -2.75 -19.58
CA MET A 295 -3.19 -3.55 -20.78
C MET A 295 -3.61 -2.80 -22.05
N ASN A 296 -4.75 -2.09 -22.02
CA ASN A 296 -5.35 -1.47 -23.19
C ASN A 296 -4.73 -0.12 -23.54
N ASN A 297 -4.54 0.72 -22.53
CA ASN A 297 -4.16 2.12 -22.71
C ASN A 297 -2.76 2.43 -22.19
N LEU A 298 -2.04 1.43 -21.63
CA LEU A 298 -0.73 1.60 -21.00
C LEU A 298 -0.76 2.67 -19.90
N ARG A 299 -1.89 2.77 -19.20
CA ARG A 299 -2.13 3.75 -18.13
C ARG A 299 -1.98 3.07 -16.78
N ARG A 300 -1.23 3.72 -15.90
CA ARG A 300 -1.13 3.31 -14.50
C ARG A 300 -2.43 3.65 -13.78
N THR A 301 -2.75 2.84 -12.78
CA THR A 301 -3.76 3.18 -11.79
C THR A 301 -3.36 4.52 -11.17
N PRO A 302 -4.25 5.53 -11.18
CA PRO A 302 -3.97 6.79 -10.51
C PRO A 302 -3.68 6.45 -9.06
N LYS A 303 -2.48 6.84 -8.58
CA LYS A 303 -2.03 6.55 -7.21
C LYS A 303 -3.15 6.93 -6.27
N ARG A 304 -3.88 5.93 -5.74
CA ARG A 304 -4.85 6.23 -4.70
C ARG A 304 -4.04 6.81 -3.56
N VAL A 305 -4.36 8.05 -3.24
CA VAL A 305 -3.80 8.79 -2.12
C VAL A 305 -4.11 7.90 -0.92
N GLN A 306 -3.10 7.18 -0.42
CA GLN A 306 -3.25 6.19 0.65
C GLN A 306 -4.20 6.77 1.71
N GLU A 307 -5.14 5.97 2.20
CA GLU A 307 -6.08 6.36 3.26
C GLU A 307 -5.36 6.91 4.54
N GLY A 308 -4.02 6.79 4.62
CA GLY A 308 -3.16 7.50 5.58
C GLY A 308 -2.97 9.00 5.35
N THR A 309 -3.54 9.60 4.31
CA THR A 309 -3.60 11.06 4.14
C THR A 309 -5.04 11.51 4.29
N THR A 310 -5.57 11.39 5.51
CA THR A 310 -6.77 12.13 5.86
C THR A 310 -6.55 13.60 5.45
N PRO A 311 -7.37 14.15 4.55
CA PRO A 311 -7.16 15.50 4.07
C PRO A 311 -7.16 16.45 5.25
N LEU A 312 -6.09 17.22 5.38
CA LEU A 312 -5.98 18.27 6.39
C LEU A 312 -6.76 19.50 5.88
N ASP A 313 -8.08 19.41 5.97
CA ASP A 313 -9.01 20.46 5.61
C ASP A 313 -9.72 21.06 6.84
N ALA A 314 -10.54 22.09 6.62
CA ALA A 314 -11.29 22.73 7.70
C ALA A 314 -12.30 21.78 8.37
N LEU A 315 -12.83 20.78 7.65
CA LEU A 315 -13.75 19.78 8.20
C LEU A 315 -13.02 18.83 9.16
N ALA A 316 -11.82 18.37 8.80
CA ALA A 316 -10.96 17.58 9.66
C ALA A 316 -10.59 18.36 10.93
N ARG A 317 -10.26 19.67 10.79
CA ARG A 317 -10.01 20.55 11.94
C ARG A 317 -11.21 20.63 12.87
N ALA A 318 -12.40 20.90 12.33
CA ALA A 318 -13.63 21.02 13.11
C ALA A 318 -13.98 19.71 13.83
N ARG A 319 -13.81 18.56 13.16
CA ARG A 319 -13.98 17.23 13.78
C ARG A 319 -12.99 16.99 14.92
N MET A 320 -11.71 17.30 14.70
CA MET A 320 -10.67 17.18 15.72
C MET A 320 -10.96 18.06 16.94
N ALA A 321 -11.30 19.34 16.71
CA ALA A 321 -11.64 20.28 17.77
C ALA A 321 -12.82 19.76 18.60
N LYS A 322 -13.92 19.41 17.94
CA LYS A 322 -15.13 18.88 18.59
C LYS A 322 -14.83 17.60 19.37
N ARG A 323 -14.05 16.68 18.79
CA ARG A 323 -13.68 15.43 19.46
C ARG A 323 -12.82 15.68 20.69
N ALA A 324 -11.85 16.58 20.59
CA ALA A 324 -10.96 16.95 21.69
C ALA A 324 -11.72 17.68 22.82
N GLU A 325 -12.75 18.47 22.51
CA GLU A 325 -13.62 19.12 23.51
C GLU A 325 -14.38 18.12 24.37
N VAL A 326 -14.90 17.04 23.76
CA VAL A 326 -15.70 16.03 24.46
C VAL A 326 -14.88 14.87 25.01
N SER A 327 -13.61 14.74 24.59
CA SER A 327 -12.76 13.64 25.02
C SER A 327 -12.21 13.86 26.43
N ALA A 328 -12.44 12.90 27.32
CA ALA A 328 -11.64 12.81 28.56
C ALA A 328 -10.16 12.50 28.27
N THR A 329 -9.85 11.96 27.08
CA THR A 329 -8.52 11.56 26.63
C THR A 329 -8.15 12.33 25.35
N PRO A 330 -7.62 13.55 25.44
CA PRO A 330 -7.13 14.30 24.27
C PRO A 330 -5.82 13.73 23.71
N PHE A 331 -5.38 12.57 24.20
CA PHE A 331 -4.08 11.96 23.92
C PHE A 331 -4.13 11.03 22.71
N PHE A 332 -3.05 11.02 21.94
CA PHE A 332 -2.82 10.13 20.82
C PHE A 332 -1.33 9.76 20.74
N PRO A 333 -0.99 8.57 20.19
CA PRO A 333 0.39 8.16 20.03
C PRO A 333 1.06 8.98 18.90
N PHE A 334 2.33 9.33 19.09
CA PHE A 334 3.14 10.04 18.10
C PHE A 334 4.59 9.54 18.17
N GLY A 335 5.00 8.70 17.22
CA GLY A 335 6.32 8.08 17.26
C GLY A 335 6.51 7.23 18.51
N SER A 336 7.60 7.46 19.23
CA SER A 336 7.87 6.81 20.53
C SER A 336 7.26 7.57 21.73
N ARG A 337 6.42 8.57 21.49
CA ARG A 337 5.89 9.51 22.51
C ARG A 337 4.37 9.60 22.48
N THR A 338 3.83 10.31 23.46
CA THR A 338 2.41 10.67 23.52
C THR A 338 2.25 12.14 23.19
N ALA A 339 1.29 12.48 22.34
CA ALA A 339 0.87 13.84 22.07
C ALA A 339 -0.56 14.07 22.56
N ALA A 340 -0.96 15.33 22.71
CA ALA A 340 -2.32 15.73 22.98
C ALA A 340 -2.71 16.96 22.18
N VAL A 341 -4.02 17.14 21.96
CA VAL A 341 -4.59 18.34 21.34
C VAL A 341 -5.61 18.99 22.26
N PHE A 342 -5.44 20.29 22.49
CA PHE A 342 -6.33 21.10 23.34
C PHE A 342 -7.00 22.20 22.51
N PRO A 343 -8.33 22.16 22.34
CA PRO A 343 -9.06 23.21 21.65
C PRO A 343 -9.19 24.45 22.53
N ARG A 344 -9.11 25.63 21.92
CA ARG A 344 -9.35 26.92 22.56
C ARG A 344 -10.62 27.58 22.03
N ALA A 345 -11.19 28.47 22.83
CA ALA A 345 -12.43 29.19 22.50
C ALA A 345 -12.33 30.11 21.27
N ASP A 346 -11.11 30.52 20.89
CA ASP A 346 -10.82 31.31 19.69
C ASP A 346 -10.65 30.46 18.42
N GLY A 347 -10.84 29.14 18.51
CA GLY A 347 -10.66 28.19 17.42
C GLY A 347 -9.21 27.75 17.21
N THR A 348 -8.26 28.22 18.03
CA THR A 348 -6.88 27.74 18.04
C THR A 348 -6.82 26.32 18.60
N LEU A 349 -5.97 25.46 18.02
CA LEU A 349 -5.64 24.15 18.57
C LEU A 349 -4.24 24.19 19.15
N LEU A 350 -4.05 23.71 20.37
CA LEU A 350 -2.73 23.55 20.99
C LEU A 350 -2.32 22.08 20.93
N PHE A 351 -1.26 21.79 20.20
CA PHE A 351 -0.66 20.46 20.19
C PHE A 351 0.46 20.41 21.22
N ALA A 352 0.40 19.45 22.13
CA ALA A 352 1.43 19.24 23.15
C ALA A 352 2.08 17.87 22.97
N LEU A 353 3.40 17.82 22.85
CA LEU A 353 4.18 16.58 22.79
C LEU A 353 4.80 16.30 24.15
N TYR A 354 4.59 15.11 24.70
CA TYR A 354 5.12 14.69 25.99
C TYR A 354 6.33 13.76 25.84
N GLY A 355 7.18 13.71 26.87
CA GLY A 355 8.28 12.76 26.92
C GLY A 355 7.84 11.31 27.08
N GLN A 356 8.78 10.37 26.90
CA GLN A 356 8.54 8.92 27.04
C GLN A 356 8.10 8.51 28.46
N ASP A 357 8.39 9.35 29.46
CA ASP A 357 8.00 9.13 30.86
C ASP A 357 6.54 9.46 31.16
N PHE A 358 5.78 10.02 30.22
CA PHE A 358 4.34 10.20 30.37
C PHE A 358 3.64 8.83 30.57
N PRO A 359 2.69 8.68 31.51
CA PRO A 359 2.03 9.71 32.31
C PRO A 359 2.71 10.02 33.66
N ARG A 360 3.87 9.45 33.97
CA ARG A 360 4.58 9.72 35.25
C ARG A 360 5.06 11.17 35.34
N ARG A 361 5.45 11.75 34.20
CA ARG A 361 5.79 13.16 34.05
C ARG A 361 4.82 13.81 33.07
N VAL A 362 4.16 14.88 33.50
CA VAL A 362 3.10 15.58 32.74
C VAL A 362 3.57 16.91 32.15
N HIS A 363 4.88 17.12 32.06
CA HIS A 363 5.47 18.31 31.45
C HIS A 363 5.65 18.08 29.94
N PRO A 364 5.01 18.87 29.07
CA PRO A 364 5.22 18.76 27.63
C PRO A 364 6.62 19.27 27.25
N LEU A 365 7.23 18.57 26.29
CA LEU A 365 8.51 18.93 25.68
C LEU A 365 8.32 20.11 24.71
N ILE A 366 7.26 20.07 23.91
CA ILE A 366 6.91 21.12 22.95
C ILE A 366 5.41 21.36 23.02
N VAL A 367 5.00 22.64 22.98
CA VAL A 367 3.62 23.05 22.72
C VAL A 367 3.61 23.91 21.47
N MET A 368 2.71 23.62 20.53
CA MET A 368 2.57 24.35 19.27
C MET A 368 1.15 24.87 19.11
N GLU A 369 1.00 26.14 18.75
CA GLU A 369 -0.29 26.66 18.28
C GLU A 369 -0.50 26.32 16.82
N ASP A 370 -1.71 25.88 16.53
CA ASP A 370 -2.25 25.78 15.20
C ASP A 370 -3.43 26.74 15.10
N LEU A 371 -3.24 27.85 14.39
CA LEU A 371 -4.22 28.90 14.22
C LEU A 371 -5.19 28.51 13.09
N PRO A 372 -6.50 28.82 13.22
CA PRO A 372 -7.43 28.61 12.12
C PRO A 372 -7.07 29.48 10.91
N MET A 373 -7.38 28.99 9.71
CA MET A 373 -7.29 29.78 8.48
C MET A 373 -8.45 30.78 8.39
N ALA A 374 -8.29 31.83 7.59
CA ALA A 374 -9.31 32.87 7.45
C ALA A 374 -10.51 32.38 6.63
N SER A 375 -10.26 31.47 5.67
CA SER A 375 -11.29 30.77 4.91
C SER A 375 -11.15 29.25 5.05
N ALA A 376 -12.28 28.55 5.04
CA ALA A 376 -12.33 27.08 5.10
C ALA A 376 -11.63 26.41 3.90
N ASP A 377 -11.53 27.12 2.77
CA ASP A 377 -10.90 26.62 1.55
C ASP A 377 -9.36 26.70 1.60
N GLU A 378 -8.79 27.41 2.59
CA GLU A 378 -7.35 27.62 2.70
C GLU A 378 -6.61 26.50 3.45
N GLY A 379 -7.34 25.49 3.96
CA GLY A 379 -6.80 24.28 4.58
C GLY A 379 -7.03 24.17 6.09
N PHE A 380 -6.29 23.27 6.74
CA PHE A 380 -6.50 22.93 8.16
C PHE A 380 -6.15 24.05 9.15
N GLY A 381 -5.07 24.79 8.92
CA GLY A 381 -4.54 25.76 9.87
C GLY A 381 -3.10 26.16 9.57
N ARG A 382 -2.58 27.14 10.30
CA ARG A 382 -1.20 27.64 10.17
C ARG A 382 -0.47 27.63 11.51
N VAL A 383 0.85 27.43 11.45
CA VAL A 383 1.73 27.47 12.62
C VAL A 383 1.65 28.84 13.29
N GLY A 384 1.29 28.86 14.57
CA GLY A 384 1.29 30.03 15.45
C GLY A 384 2.55 30.08 16.32
N ARG A 385 2.38 30.31 17.63
CA ARG A 385 3.48 30.31 18.61
C ARG A 385 3.96 28.89 18.93
N VAL A 386 5.20 28.80 19.38
CA VAL A 386 5.83 27.53 19.81
C VAL A 386 6.51 27.76 21.14
N TRP A 387 6.26 26.85 22.09
CA TRP A 387 6.92 26.80 23.38
C TRP A 387 7.72 25.53 23.51
N PHE A 388 8.94 25.67 24.03
CA PHE A 388 9.80 24.54 24.39
C PHE A 388 9.82 24.38 25.90
N GLY A 389 9.81 23.15 26.36
CA GLY A 389 9.41 22.80 27.72
C GLY A 389 10.31 21.80 28.42
N GLY A 390 10.10 21.73 29.73
CA GLY A 390 10.71 20.75 30.62
C GLY A 390 10.09 20.83 32.02
N GLU A 391 10.78 20.30 33.03
CA GLU A 391 10.29 20.31 34.42
C GLU A 391 10.07 21.73 34.98
N ARG A 392 10.69 22.74 34.37
CA ARG A 392 10.73 24.13 34.85
C ARG A 392 9.61 24.99 34.29
N GLY A 393 8.89 24.49 33.29
CA GLY A 393 7.84 25.21 32.57
C GLY A 393 8.12 25.29 31.08
N LEU A 394 7.46 26.26 30.44
CA LEU A 394 7.46 26.50 29.00
C LEU A 394 8.07 27.86 28.67
N LEU A 395 8.94 27.91 27.68
CA LEU A 395 9.52 29.13 27.16
C LEU A 395 9.11 29.34 25.71
N GLU A 396 8.49 30.49 25.44
CA GLU A 396 8.12 30.89 24.08
C GLU A 396 9.37 31.24 23.30
N ARG A 397 9.52 30.69 22.09
CA ARG A 397 10.58 31.12 21.16
C ARG A 397 9.93 31.85 19.99
N PRO A 398 10.05 33.19 19.91
CA PRO A 398 9.45 33.99 18.85
C PRO A 398 9.85 33.48 17.47
N ARG A 399 8.91 33.42 16.54
CA ARG A 399 9.18 32.94 15.18
C ARG A 399 10.28 33.74 14.46
N GLY A 400 10.43 35.02 14.77
CA GLY A 400 11.48 35.88 14.22
C GLY A 400 12.91 35.52 14.66
N GLU A 401 13.06 34.78 15.76
CA GLU A 401 14.35 34.31 16.27
C GLU A 401 14.71 32.91 15.75
N GLN A 402 13.76 32.22 15.10
CA GLN A 402 13.95 30.89 14.55
C GLN A 402 14.54 30.98 13.14
N ASP A 403 15.62 30.25 12.88
CA ASP A 403 16.15 30.11 11.53
C ASP A 403 15.19 29.32 10.61
N ALA A 404 15.44 29.38 9.30
CA ALA A 404 14.57 28.76 8.31
C ALA A 404 14.50 27.23 8.44
N GLU A 405 15.58 26.59 8.91
CA GLU A 405 15.64 25.14 9.09
C GLU A 405 14.75 24.70 10.25
N LEU A 406 14.85 25.38 11.40
CA LEU A 406 14.01 25.16 12.57
C LEU A 406 12.54 25.40 12.23
N GLN A 407 12.22 26.48 11.49
CA GLN A 407 10.85 26.73 11.05
C GLN A 407 10.30 25.60 10.16
N GLN A 408 11.11 25.05 9.25
CA GLN A 408 10.72 23.92 8.40
C GLN A 408 10.57 22.62 9.20
N GLN A 409 11.43 22.38 10.19
CA GLN A 409 11.31 21.23 11.10
C GLN A 409 10.02 21.31 11.93
N LEU A 410 9.72 22.48 12.51
CA LEU A 410 8.49 22.72 13.27
C LEU A 410 7.24 22.59 12.39
N ALA A 411 7.25 23.12 11.17
CA ALA A 411 6.13 22.96 10.24
C ALA A 411 5.85 21.48 9.93
N ARG A 412 6.90 20.68 9.66
CA ARG A 412 6.78 19.23 9.44
C ARG A 412 6.25 18.50 10.68
N LEU A 413 6.74 18.86 11.86
CA LEU A 413 6.26 18.31 13.13
C LEU A 413 4.76 18.58 13.33
N LEU A 414 4.31 19.82 13.10
CA LEU A 414 2.90 20.17 13.25
C LEU A 414 2.01 19.42 12.25
N ASP A 415 2.43 19.31 10.99
CA ASP A 415 1.67 18.56 9.98
C ASP A 415 1.55 17.07 10.35
N ALA A 416 2.61 16.47 10.87
CA ALA A 416 2.58 15.08 11.35
C ALA A 416 1.63 14.94 12.55
N LEU A 417 1.70 15.85 13.53
CA LEU A 417 0.80 15.87 14.69
C LEU A 417 -0.68 16.01 14.28
N ARG A 418 -1.00 16.85 13.29
CA ARG A 418 -2.36 17.00 12.76
C ARG A 418 -2.87 15.70 12.13
N ARG A 419 -2.03 15.01 11.35
CA ARG A 419 -2.40 13.73 10.70
C ARG A 419 -2.63 12.64 11.72
N ASP A 420 -1.70 12.46 12.64
CA ASP A 420 -1.78 11.41 13.66
C ASP A 420 -2.95 11.62 14.62
N ALA A 421 -3.23 12.87 15.03
CA ALA A 421 -4.40 13.20 15.82
C ALA A 421 -5.71 12.86 15.07
N THR A 422 -5.80 13.22 13.78
CA THR A 422 -7.00 12.96 12.97
C THR A 422 -7.22 11.45 12.80
N LEU A 423 -6.16 10.70 12.53
CA LEU A 423 -6.20 9.25 12.37
C LEU A 423 -6.54 8.55 13.69
N ALA A 424 -5.91 8.93 14.79
CA ALA A 424 -6.16 8.37 16.11
C ALA A 424 -7.60 8.61 16.57
N PHE A 425 -8.14 9.81 16.35
CA PHE A 425 -9.53 10.09 16.68
C PHE A 425 -10.51 9.37 15.77
N SER A 426 -10.22 9.24 14.47
CA SER A 426 -11.04 8.43 13.55
C SER A 426 -11.06 6.96 13.96
N TYR A 427 -9.90 6.43 14.39
CA TYR A 427 -9.81 5.07 14.92
C TYR A 427 -10.64 4.92 16.21
N GLN A 428 -10.49 5.83 17.17
CA GLN A 428 -11.28 5.81 18.41
C GLN A 428 -12.78 5.88 18.14
N ASP A 429 -13.21 6.70 17.19
CA ASP A 429 -14.62 6.83 16.80
C ASP A 429 -15.13 5.59 16.06
N SER A 430 -14.24 4.79 15.46
CA SER A 430 -14.57 3.52 14.80
C SER A 430 -14.55 2.30 15.73
N LEU A 431 -14.10 2.46 16.99
CA LEU A 431 -14.08 1.35 17.93
C LEU A 431 -15.50 0.87 18.19
N PRO A 432 -15.78 -0.43 18.02
CA PRO A 432 -17.14 -0.93 17.99
C PRO A 432 -17.85 -0.67 19.31
N SER A 433 -19.07 -0.13 19.22
CA SER A 433 -20.08 -0.35 20.26
C SER A 433 -20.60 -1.81 20.16
N SER A 434 -21.17 -2.35 21.25
CA SER A 434 -21.46 -3.80 21.40
C SER A 434 -22.39 -4.42 20.35
N ASP A 435 -22.98 -3.64 19.44
CA ASP A 435 -24.02 -4.06 18.49
C ASP A 435 -23.65 -3.87 16.99
N GLU A 436 -22.37 -3.67 16.65
CA GLU A 436 -22.01 -3.25 15.29
C GLU A 436 -21.66 -4.36 14.27
N SER A 437 -21.79 -4.00 12.99
CA SER A 437 -21.62 -4.87 11.81
C SER A 437 -20.17 -5.25 11.50
N ARG A 438 -19.95 -6.36 10.79
CA ARG A 438 -18.61 -6.78 10.31
C ARG A 438 -17.84 -5.69 9.55
N GLN A 439 -18.54 -4.81 8.82
CA GLN A 439 -17.91 -3.72 8.08
C GLN A 439 -17.23 -2.67 8.99
N THR A 440 -17.81 -2.39 10.17
CA THR A 440 -17.19 -1.44 11.11
C THR A 440 -15.96 -2.07 11.77
N PHE A 441 -16.02 -3.37 12.07
CA PHE A 441 -14.84 -4.12 12.53
C PHE A 441 -13.69 -4.04 11.51
N ASP A 442 -13.95 -4.34 10.23
CA ASP A 442 -12.93 -4.27 9.18
C ASP A 442 -12.36 -2.86 9.02
N THR A 443 -13.22 -1.83 9.10
CA THR A 443 -12.81 -0.41 9.06
C THR A 443 -11.91 -0.07 10.26
N SER A 444 -12.30 -0.47 11.46
CA SER A 444 -11.52 -0.23 12.68
C SER A 444 -10.16 -0.94 12.63
N ALA A 445 -10.10 -2.16 12.08
CA ALA A 445 -8.87 -2.91 11.91
C ALA A 445 -7.92 -2.25 10.89
N ARG A 446 -8.46 -1.67 9.81
CA ARG A 446 -7.68 -0.88 8.84
C ARG A 446 -7.12 0.41 9.44
N LEU A 447 -7.94 1.14 10.19
CA LEU A 447 -7.52 2.35 10.90
C LEU A 447 -6.45 2.05 11.95
N ALA A 448 -6.59 0.94 12.69
CA ALA A 448 -5.58 0.47 13.66
C ALA A 448 -4.23 0.19 12.98
N LYS A 449 -4.22 -0.61 11.90
CA LYS A 449 -3.00 -0.91 11.15
C LYS A 449 -2.36 0.35 10.56
N THR A 450 -3.17 1.26 10.04
CA THR A 450 -2.68 2.54 9.51
C THR A 450 -2.03 3.37 10.61
N LEU A 451 -2.65 3.45 11.80
CA LEU A 451 -2.11 4.16 12.95
C LEU A 451 -0.79 3.53 13.45
N GLU A 452 -0.68 2.21 13.49
CA GLU A 452 0.58 1.52 13.83
C GLU A 452 1.70 1.84 12.85
N ARG A 453 1.41 1.88 11.54
CA ARG A 453 2.39 2.26 10.52
C ARG A 453 2.85 3.71 10.69
N THR A 454 1.93 4.66 10.96
CA THR A 454 2.32 6.07 11.16
C THR A 454 3.12 6.28 12.44
N ILE A 455 2.79 5.56 13.52
CA ILE A 455 3.59 5.53 14.76
C ILE A 455 5.04 5.13 14.46
N VAL A 456 5.26 4.07 13.68
CA VAL A 456 6.62 3.65 13.31
C VAL A 456 7.29 4.72 12.43
N ALA A 457 6.58 5.25 11.43
CA ALA A 457 7.12 6.23 10.49
C ALA A 457 7.53 7.56 11.15
N HIS A 458 6.84 7.98 12.21
CA HIS A 458 7.13 9.24 12.92
C HIS A 458 8.07 9.09 14.13
N ARG A 459 8.69 7.92 14.32
CA ARG A 459 9.63 7.68 15.43
C ARG A 459 10.80 8.67 15.42
N ASP A 460 11.50 8.79 14.30
CA ASP A 460 12.65 9.69 14.16
C ASP A 460 12.24 11.15 14.37
N LEU A 461 11.08 11.55 13.84
CA LEU A 461 10.54 12.90 14.01
C LEU A 461 10.23 13.22 15.48
N SER A 462 9.70 12.24 16.23
CA SER A 462 9.43 12.38 17.67
C SER A 462 10.71 12.48 18.51
N ASP A 463 11.80 11.82 18.08
CA ASP A 463 13.10 11.89 18.75
C ASP A 463 13.80 13.22 18.45
N SER A 464 13.82 13.67 17.19
CA SER A 464 14.32 15.01 16.83
C SER A 464 13.56 16.13 17.54
N ALA A 465 12.24 15.99 17.73
CA ALA A 465 11.44 16.94 18.50
C ALA A 465 11.88 17.02 19.97
N ALA A 466 12.29 15.91 20.58
CA ALA A 466 12.81 15.91 21.94
C ALA A 466 14.19 16.58 22.03
N GLU A 467 15.08 16.34 21.07
CA GLU A 467 16.38 17.01 21.01
C GLU A 467 16.24 18.53 20.85
N LEU A 468 15.27 18.99 20.04
CA LEU A 468 14.93 20.40 19.94
C LEU A 468 14.41 20.96 21.26
N ALA A 469 13.55 20.21 21.97
CA ALA A 469 13.07 20.61 23.28
C ALA A 469 14.20 20.79 24.29
N ASP A 470 15.13 19.83 24.37
CA ASP A 470 16.27 19.91 25.27
C ASP A 470 17.18 21.11 24.96
N ARG A 471 17.35 21.44 23.67
CA ARG A 471 18.17 22.57 23.23
C ARG A 471 17.54 23.93 23.53
N PHE A 472 16.22 24.04 23.44
CA PHE A 472 15.50 25.32 23.56
C PHE A 472 14.73 25.49 24.87
N ALA A 473 14.77 24.49 25.75
CA ALA A 473 14.18 24.52 27.08
C ALA A 473 14.70 25.72 27.91
N PRO A 474 13.91 26.23 28.86
CA PRO A 474 14.30 27.36 29.69
C PRO A 474 15.53 27.05 30.57
N ASP A 475 16.51 27.94 30.49
CA ASP A 475 17.69 27.93 31.38
C ASP A 475 17.35 28.32 32.83
N LEU A 476 18.31 28.18 33.76
CA LEU A 476 18.15 28.57 35.18
C LEU A 476 17.79 30.05 35.38
N THR A 477 18.11 30.90 34.42
CA THR A 477 17.95 32.35 34.49
C THR A 477 16.75 32.87 33.68
N GLU A 478 16.18 32.05 32.80
CA GLU A 478 15.09 32.46 31.93
C GLU A 478 13.73 32.29 32.64
N PRO A 479 12.82 33.28 32.54
CA PRO A 479 11.48 33.15 33.09
C PRO A 479 10.68 32.11 32.30
N ALA A 480 10.23 31.04 32.97
CA ALA A 480 9.40 30.01 32.37
C ALA A 480 7.91 30.22 32.70
N THR A 481 7.06 30.05 31.69
CA THR A 481 5.60 30.09 31.84
C THR A 481 5.11 28.73 32.34
N ARG A 482 4.18 28.72 33.30
CA ARG A 482 3.57 27.46 33.76
C ARG A 482 2.75 26.81 32.65
N THR A 483 2.89 25.50 32.48
CA THR A 483 2.17 24.72 31.46
C THR A 483 0.67 24.97 31.47
N GLU A 484 0.06 25.02 32.66
CA GLU A 484 -1.37 25.30 32.79
C GLU A 484 -1.79 26.65 32.21
N SER A 485 -0.93 27.67 32.30
CA SER A 485 -1.23 29.00 31.78
C SER A 485 -1.24 29.03 30.25
N VAL A 486 -0.40 28.19 29.62
CA VAL A 486 -0.37 28.07 28.16
C VAL A 486 -1.56 27.25 27.67
N LEU A 487 -1.86 26.14 28.35
CA LEU A 487 -2.94 25.22 27.94
C LEU A 487 -4.35 25.73 28.25
N LYS A 488 -4.53 26.60 29.26
CA LYS A 488 -5.84 27.20 29.57
C LYS A 488 -6.20 28.27 28.53
N ASN A 489 -7.51 28.49 28.33
CA ASN A 489 -8.01 29.57 27.48
C ASN A 489 -7.49 30.92 28.00
N PRO A 490 -6.96 31.80 27.14
CA PRO A 490 -6.69 33.16 27.56
C PRO A 490 -8.05 33.80 27.87
N PRO A 491 -8.12 34.72 28.85
CA PRO A 491 -9.35 35.47 29.07
C PRO A 491 -9.78 36.15 27.75
N PRO A 492 -11.09 36.23 27.44
CA PRO A 492 -11.56 36.85 26.22
C PRO A 492 -10.95 38.25 26.04
N PRO A 493 -10.42 38.59 24.86
CA PRO A 493 -9.89 39.93 24.61
C PRO A 493 -11.02 40.94 24.82
N GLY A 494 -10.88 41.80 25.84
CA GLY A 494 -11.87 42.83 26.20
C GLY A 494 -12.36 42.80 27.64
N ILE A 495 -12.07 41.76 28.43
CA ILE A 495 -12.33 41.77 29.88
C ILE A 495 -11.05 42.23 30.61
N HIS A 496 -10.85 43.55 30.66
CA HIS A 496 -9.92 44.14 31.62
C HIS A 496 -10.53 43.97 33.02
N LEU A 497 -10.19 42.87 33.70
CA LEU A 497 -10.37 42.78 35.15
C LEU A 497 -9.46 43.87 35.75
N GLY A 498 -10.05 45.01 36.11
CA GLY A 498 -9.39 46.19 36.65
C GLY A 498 -8.73 45.93 38.00
N LEU A 499 -7.69 45.09 38.01
CA LEU A 499 -6.82 44.78 39.15
C LEU A 499 -5.41 45.29 38.84
N SER A 500 -5.31 46.57 38.53
CA SER A 500 -4.07 47.33 38.67
C SER A 500 -4.40 48.52 39.58
N GLY A 501 -4.26 48.27 40.88
CA GLY A 501 -4.31 49.27 41.93
C GLY A 501 -3.32 48.88 43.01
N GLU A 502 -2.02 48.96 42.71
CA GLU A 502 -1.03 49.20 43.76
C GLU A 502 -1.16 50.67 44.19
N PRO A 503 -1.33 50.97 45.49
CA PRO A 503 -1.47 52.33 45.95
C PRO A 503 -0.09 53.01 46.06
N GLU A 504 0.10 54.10 45.32
CA GLU A 504 1.10 55.10 45.67
C GLU A 504 0.80 55.67 47.05
N GLY A 505 1.81 55.67 47.91
CA GLY A 505 1.75 56.23 49.25
C GLY A 505 1.52 57.73 49.24
N GLY A 506 0.59 58.19 50.08
CA GLY A 506 0.38 59.61 50.30
C GLY A 506 -0.54 59.88 51.49
N GLY A 507 0.06 60.33 52.61
CA GLY A 507 -0.51 61.35 53.50
C GLY A 507 -1.70 60.96 54.38
N ALA A 508 -1.41 60.61 55.63
CA ALA A 508 -2.37 60.64 56.72
C ALA A 508 -2.68 62.10 57.12
N ALA A 509 -3.96 62.47 57.10
CA ALA A 509 -4.53 63.49 57.98
C ALA A 509 -5.96 63.07 58.32
N ALA A 510 -6.20 62.89 59.62
CA ALA A 510 -7.48 62.55 60.21
C ALA A 510 -8.42 63.75 60.20
N ASP A 511 -9.70 63.51 59.92
CA ASP A 511 -10.78 63.89 60.82
C ASP A 511 -12.08 63.22 60.37
N GLY A 512 -12.76 62.60 61.33
CA GLY A 512 -14.05 61.96 61.12
C GLY A 512 -15.19 62.92 61.39
N ASP A 513 -16.37 62.64 60.83
CA ASP A 513 -17.59 62.64 61.63
C ASP A 513 -18.69 61.80 60.96
N SER A 514 -19.49 61.27 61.87
CA SER A 514 -20.63 60.38 61.84
C SER A 514 -21.86 60.83 61.03
N GLY A 515 -22.72 59.88 60.65
CA GLY A 515 -23.99 60.23 59.99
C GLY A 515 -24.92 59.09 59.56
N ALA A 516 -25.49 58.35 60.53
CA ALA A 516 -26.88 57.88 60.59
C ALA A 516 -27.56 56.93 59.54
N ARG A 517 -28.07 55.81 60.11
CA ARG A 517 -29.44 55.21 60.00
C ARG A 517 -29.92 54.46 58.72
N ARG A 518 -29.99 53.12 58.84
CA ARG A 518 -31.16 52.16 58.79
C ARG A 518 -32.50 52.59 58.11
N PRO A 519 -33.45 51.68 57.74
CA PRO A 519 -33.46 50.19 57.79
C PRO A 519 -34.17 49.41 56.61
N ALA A 520 -33.99 48.07 56.64
CA ALA A 520 -34.93 46.93 56.42
C ALA A 520 -35.96 46.85 55.25
N ARG A 521 -35.97 45.67 54.59
CA ARG A 521 -37.16 44.84 54.19
C ARG A 521 -36.69 43.52 53.53
N THR A 522 -36.80 42.36 54.19
CA THR A 522 -37.84 41.30 54.09
C THR A 522 -38.01 40.54 52.77
N ALA A 523 -37.66 39.25 52.83
CA ALA A 523 -38.49 38.05 52.57
C ALA A 523 -38.83 37.58 51.13
N GLY A 524 -38.74 36.24 50.97
CA GLY A 524 -39.31 35.41 49.90
C GLY A 524 -38.22 34.70 49.10
N GLY A 525 -37.95 33.39 49.19
CA GLY A 525 -38.78 32.25 49.53
C GLY A 525 -39.28 31.58 48.24
N LYS A 526 -38.60 30.54 47.75
CA LYS A 526 -39.25 29.38 47.11
C LYS A 526 -38.29 28.23 46.83
N ALA A 527 -38.67 27.07 47.33
CA ALA A 527 -38.12 25.75 47.08
C ALA A 527 -38.92 25.03 45.97
N GLY A 528 -38.27 24.08 45.30
CA GLY A 528 -38.84 23.04 44.43
C GLY A 528 -37.65 22.36 43.74
N LYS A 529 -37.15 21.17 44.10
CA LYS A 529 -37.72 19.84 44.36
C LYS A 529 -38.21 19.10 43.09
N GLY A 530 -37.27 18.37 42.48
CA GLY A 530 -37.42 17.07 41.79
C GLY A 530 -38.18 17.03 40.47
N PRO A 531 -38.14 15.91 39.70
CA PRO A 531 -37.69 14.55 40.05
C PRO A 531 -36.64 13.95 39.07
N SER A 532 -35.69 13.10 39.48
CA SER A 532 -35.75 11.62 39.54
C SER A 532 -36.66 10.93 38.49
N GLY A 533 -36.07 10.14 37.60
CA GLY A 533 -36.85 9.22 36.77
C GLY A 533 -36.07 8.50 35.67
N LYS A 534 -35.50 7.34 36.06
CA LYS A 534 -35.10 6.16 35.26
C LYS A 534 -33.91 6.25 34.33
#